data_AF-A0A431IS08-F1
#
_entry.id   AF-A0A431IS08-F1
#
_cell.length_a   1.000
_cell.length_b   1.000
_cell.length_c   1.000
_cell.angle_alpha   90.00
_cell.angle_beta   90.00
_cell.angle_gamma   90.00
#
_symmetry.space_group_name_H-M   'P 1'
#
loop_
_entity.id
_entity.type
_entity.pdbx_description
1 polymer ?
#
loop_
_entity_poly.entity_id
_entity_poly.type
_entity_poly.pdbx_seq_one_letter_code
_entity_poly.pdbx_strand_id
1 'polypeptide(L)'
;MRRSLQHAWGTELIQGHNLSIADDELVRLTNTWSIVQTYYVAYHATQALWVALGHDRPTAHPKTQSLFVDLWATRNLHLPPLTLGVGATGATNLPAGVTVEAVHNWTWCDSTTCWSLAAKALQSTRKERLRERQSSKRDEKQADNRKAWKEDEAAKIAKGRTPRKVPKFSRPQLTSSEKATIATSTRTYGLIDYLYRLRVRANYVDASIFTDGPDDQFVSTILAENLVTLSSVVLMGHEHRIGVLVGSATLLDWMDKFIAKNALPSDAVIRERRARYPII
;
A
#
# COMPACT_ATOMS: atom_id res chain seq x y z
N MET A 1 5.49 -17.75 -9.03
CA MET A 1 5.98 -17.64 -7.64
C MET A 1 7.48 -17.34 -7.56
N ARG A 2 8.40 -18.30 -7.77
CA ARG A 2 9.86 -18.11 -7.58
C ARG A 2 10.42 -16.84 -8.22
N ARG A 3 10.06 -16.56 -9.47
CA ARG A 3 10.50 -15.34 -10.18
C ARG A 3 10.06 -14.06 -9.46
N SER A 4 8.82 -13.98 -8.98
CA SER A 4 8.35 -12.83 -8.21
C SER A 4 9.14 -12.67 -6.90
N LEU A 5 9.41 -13.78 -6.21
CA LEU A 5 10.19 -13.74 -4.97
C LEU A 5 11.64 -13.28 -5.22
N GLN A 6 12.27 -13.73 -6.31
CA GLN A 6 13.59 -13.25 -6.74
C GLN A 6 13.60 -11.76 -7.10
N HIS A 7 12.53 -11.23 -7.68
CA HIS A 7 12.41 -9.78 -7.89
C HIS A 7 12.30 -9.02 -6.56
N ALA A 8 11.59 -9.57 -5.58
CA ALA A 8 11.50 -8.95 -4.26
C ALA A 8 12.87 -8.95 -3.55
N TRP A 9 13.57 -10.09 -3.54
CA TRP A 9 14.93 -10.20 -3.00
C TRP A 9 15.93 -9.29 -3.71
N GLY A 10 15.90 -9.25 -5.05
CA GLY A 10 16.76 -8.35 -5.83
C GLY A 10 16.48 -6.89 -5.52
N THR A 11 15.21 -6.52 -5.33
CA THR A 11 14.84 -5.14 -5.01
C THR A 11 15.34 -4.73 -3.62
N GLU A 12 15.19 -5.61 -2.62
CA GLU A 12 15.74 -5.41 -1.28
C GLU A 12 17.27 -5.32 -1.30
N LEU A 13 17.94 -6.21 -2.03
CA LEU A 13 19.39 -6.24 -2.14
C LEU A 13 19.95 -4.94 -2.75
N ILE A 14 19.32 -4.42 -3.80
CA ILE A 14 19.69 -3.13 -4.41
C ILE A 14 19.44 -1.99 -3.41
N GLN A 15 18.31 -2.02 -2.69
CA GLN A 15 18.01 -1.01 -1.69
C GLN A 15 19.07 -0.96 -0.57
N GLY A 16 19.45 -2.12 -0.03
CA GLY A 16 20.52 -2.22 0.97
C GLY A 16 21.90 -1.86 0.40
N HIS A 17 22.16 -2.22 -0.86
CA HIS A 17 23.41 -1.84 -1.53
C HIS A 17 23.55 -0.34 -1.67
N ASN A 18 22.51 0.34 -2.14
CA ASN A 18 22.49 1.79 -2.31
C ASN A 18 22.82 2.49 -0.98
N LEU A 19 22.26 2.02 0.14
CA LEU A 19 22.59 2.55 1.45
C LEU A 19 24.07 2.33 1.84
N SER A 20 24.64 1.17 1.51
CA SER A 20 26.03 0.85 1.85
C SER A 20 27.09 1.64 1.07
N ILE A 21 26.74 2.20 -0.08
CA ILE A 21 27.66 2.93 -0.96
C ILE A 21 27.33 4.42 -1.08
N ALA A 22 26.21 4.87 -0.51
CA ALA A 22 25.78 6.25 -0.66
C ALA A 22 26.63 7.17 0.23
N ASP A 23 27.32 8.11 -0.42
CA ASP A 23 27.87 9.28 0.26
C ASP A 23 26.74 10.20 0.73
N ASP A 24 27.05 11.13 1.64
CA ASP A 24 26.06 11.86 2.42
C ASP A 24 24.95 12.52 1.58
N GLU A 25 25.30 13.26 0.52
CA GLU A 25 24.31 13.91 -0.36
C GLU A 25 23.49 12.90 -1.18
N LEU A 26 24.05 11.73 -1.46
CA LEU A 26 23.39 10.69 -2.25
C LEU A 26 22.28 9.99 -1.46
N VAL A 27 22.39 9.90 -0.13
CA VAL A 27 21.37 9.27 0.73
C VAL A 27 20.00 9.95 0.56
N ARG A 28 19.95 11.29 0.53
CA ARG A 28 18.70 12.05 0.33
C ARG A 28 18.04 11.75 -1.01
N LEU A 29 18.83 11.68 -2.08
CA LEU A 29 18.33 11.31 -3.40
C LEU A 29 17.84 9.87 -3.43
N THR A 30 18.58 8.95 -2.81
CA THR A 30 18.22 7.53 -2.76
C THR A 30 16.96 7.27 -1.95
N ASN A 31 16.62 8.08 -0.95
CA ASN A 31 15.38 7.93 -0.16
C ASN A 31 14.12 7.97 -1.02
N THR A 32 14.09 8.84 -2.04
CA THR A 32 13.00 8.90 -3.02
C THR A 32 12.81 7.54 -3.70
N TRP A 33 13.93 6.92 -4.11
CA TRP A 33 13.92 5.62 -4.78
C TRP A 33 13.66 4.46 -3.83
N SER A 34 14.19 4.52 -2.60
CA SER A 34 14.01 3.51 -1.55
C SER A 34 12.53 3.28 -1.22
N ILE A 35 11.71 4.33 -1.22
CA ILE A 35 10.26 4.21 -1.05
C ILE A 35 9.61 3.40 -2.18
N VAL A 36 10.03 3.67 -3.41
CA VAL A 36 9.56 2.95 -4.60
C VAL A 36 9.99 1.49 -4.53
N GLN A 37 11.22 1.22 -4.08
CA GLN A 37 11.76 -0.13 -3.87
C GLN A 37 10.98 -0.88 -2.78
N THR A 38 10.75 -0.29 -1.61
CA THR A 38 9.97 -0.91 -0.54
C THR A 38 8.54 -1.25 -0.99
N TYR A 39 7.91 -0.40 -1.79
CA TYR A 39 6.64 -0.73 -2.43
C TYR A 39 6.75 -1.99 -3.32
N TYR A 40 7.77 -2.06 -4.18
CA TYR A 40 7.92 -3.20 -5.09
C TYR A 40 8.33 -4.49 -4.38
N VAL A 41 9.07 -4.41 -3.27
CA VAL A 41 9.29 -5.56 -2.37
C VAL A 41 7.95 -6.11 -1.91
N ALA A 42 7.08 -5.28 -1.33
CA ALA A 42 5.75 -5.70 -0.90
C ALA A 42 4.88 -6.23 -2.04
N TYR A 43 4.91 -5.56 -3.20
CA TYR A 43 4.15 -5.96 -4.39
C TYR A 43 4.57 -7.35 -4.90
N HIS A 44 5.86 -7.60 -5.05
CA HIS A 44 6.37 -8.87 -5.56
C HIS A 44 6.27 -10.00 -4.52
N ALA A 45 6.47 -9.71 -3.24
CA ALA A 45 6.24 -10.66 -2.17
C ALA A 45 4.76 -11.10 -2.11
N THR A 46 3.83 -10.15 -2.26
CA THR A 46 2.38 -10.45 -2.34
C THR A 46 2.06 -11.34 -3.53
N GLN A 47 2.58 -11.01 -4.71
CA GLN A 47 2.41 -11.85 -5.91
C GLN A 47 2.97 -13.27 -5.70
N ALA A 48 4.13 -13.39 -5.06
CA ALA A 48 4.74 -14.69 -4.80
C ALA A 48 3.85 -15.53 -3.87
N LEU A 49 3.40 -14.96 -2.76
CA LEU A 49 2.52 -15.63 -1.81
C LEU A 49 1.17 -15.99 -2.43
N TRP A 50 0.57 -15.11 -3.23
CA TRP A 50 -0.70 -15.38 -3.90
C TRP A 50 -0.59 -16.56 -4.89
N VAL A 51 0.52 -16.64 -5.63
CA VAL A 51 0.77 -17.80 -6.51
C VAL A 51 1.10 -19.06 -5.71
N ALA A 52 1.76 -18.95 -4.55
CA ALA A 52 2.00 -20.07 -3.64
C ALA A 52 0.69 -20.69 -3.12
N LEU A 53 -0.36 -19.88 -2.98
CA LEU A 53 -1.72 -20.31 -2.63
C LEU A 53 -2.48 -20.98 -3.80
N GLY A 54 -1.85 -21.13 -4.97
CA GLY A 54 -2.45 -21.81 -6.13
C GLY A 54 -3.25 -20.89 -7.07
N HIS A 55 -3.14 -19.56 -6.90
CA HIS A 55 -3.85 -18.60 -7.74
C HIS A 55 -2.98 -18.02 -8.86
N ASP A 56 -3.63 -17.41 -9.87
CA ASP A 56 -2.95 -16.66 -10.92
C ASP A 56 -2.28 -15.40 -10.38
N ARG A 57 -1.11 -15.08 -10.93
CA ARG A 57 -0.34 -13.89 -10.56
C ARG A 57 -1.13 -12.62 -10.95
N PRO A 58 -1.45 -11.72 -10.00
CA PRO A 58 -2.12 -10.46 -10.31
C PRO A 58 -1.18 -9.53 -11.11
N THR A 59 -1.71 -8.83 -12.12
CA THR A 59 -0.92 -7.94 -12.99
C THR A 59 -1.09 -6.46 -12.67
N ALA A 60 -2.14 -6.07 -11.94
CA ALA A 60 -2.47 -4.67 -11.67
C ALA A 60 -2.16 -4.26 -10.21
N HIS A 61 -1.63 -3.05 -10.02
CA HIS A 61 -1.35 -2.48 -8.68
C HIS A 61 -2.57 -2.53 -7.75
N PRO A 62 -3.78 -2.07 -8.15
CA PRO A 62 -4.94 -2.07 -7.25
C PRO A 62 -5.34 -3.48 -6.79
N LYS A 63 -5.18 -4.49 -7.66
CA LYS A 63 -5.49 -5.86 -7.31
C LYS A 63 -4.47 -6.42 -6.33
N THR A 64 -3.17 -6.23 -6.56
CA THR A 64 -2.13 -6.67 -5.61
C THR A 64 -2.27 -5.99 -4.26
N GLN A 65 -2.62 -4.69 -4.22
CA GLN A 65 -2.87 -3.98 -2.97
C GLN A 65 -4.03 -4.57 -2.17
N SER A 66 -5.15 -4.87 -2.84
CA SER A 66 -6.28 -5.55 -2.19
C SER A 66 -5.85 -6.90 -1.62
N LEU A 67 -5.11 -7.69 -2.40
CA LEU A 67 -4.66 -9.02 -1.98
C LEU A 67 -3.72 -8.96 -0.77
N PHE A 68 -2.82 -7.98 -0.69
CA PHE A 68 -1.99 -7.79 0.51
C PHE A 68 -2.86 -7.55 1.76
N VAL A 69 -3.87 -6.67 1.64
CA VAL A 69 -4.80 -6.38 2.75
C VAL A 69 -5.58 -7.63 3.14
N ASP A 70 -6.07 -8.39 2.17
CA ASP A 70 -6.80 -9.64 2.41
C ASP A 70 -5.89 -10.69 3.08
N LEU A 71 -4.61 -10.76 2.70
CA LEU A 71 -3.65 -11.71 3.25
C LEU A 71 -3.20 -11.38 4.68
N TRP A 72 -3.20 -10.10 5.06
CA TRP A 72 -2.59 -9.63 6.31
C TRP A 72 -3.54 -8.82 7.19
N ALA A 73 -4.04 -7.68 6.70
CA ALA A 73 -4.73 -6.70 7.53
C ALA A 73 -6.19 -7.06 7.88
N THR A 74 -6.82 -7.98 7.14
CA THR A 74 -8.15 -8.50 7.49
C THR A 74 -8.12 -9.67 8.47
N ARG A 75 -6.94 -10.25 8.73
CA ARG A 75 -6.78 -11.37 9.66
C ARG A 75 -6.74 -10.82 11.08
N ASN A 76 -7.33 -11.56 12.02
CA ASN A 76 -7.18 -11.32 13.46
C ASN A 76 -5.80 -11.81 13.91
N LEU A 77 -4.76 -11.08 13.53
CA LEU A 77 -3.35 -11.40 13.77
C LEU A 77 -2.62 -10.12 14.11
N HIS A 78 -1.83 -10.15 15.18
CA HIS A 78 -1.08 -8.99 15.63
C HIS A 78 0.39 -9.07 15.18
N LEU A 79 0.63 -8.73 13.91
CA LEU A 79 1.96 -8.64 13.32
C LEU A 79 2.10 -7.32 12.53
N PRO A 80 2.03 -6.16 13.21
CA PRO A 80 2.31 -4.89 12.56
C PRO A 80 3.78 -4.85 12.09
N PRO A 81 4.09 -4.13 10.99
CA PRO A 81 3.17 -3.27 10.24
C PRO A 81 2.30 -4.01 9.21
N LEU A 82 2.51 -5.32 8.98
CA LEU A 82 1.80 -6.06 7.92
C LEU A 82 0.29 -6.11 8.16
N THR A 83 -0.12 -6.36 9.40
CA THR A 83 -1.54 -6.55 9.74
C THR A 83 -2.25 -5.26 10.14
N LEU A 84 -1.54 -4.14 10.31
CA LEU A 84 -2.17 -2.86 10.61
C LEU A 84 -3.05 -2.41 9.44
N GLY A 85 -4.32 -2.08 9.74
CA GLY A 85 -5.29 -1.64 8.75
C GLY A 85 -6.15 -0.49 9.23
N VAL A 86 -6.75 0.26 8.30
CA VAL A 86 -7.80 1.25 8.57
C VAL A 86 -8.99 0.99 7.66
N GLY A 87 -10.14 0.67 8.25
CA GLY A 87 -11.40 0.38 7.58
C GLY A 87 -12.46 1.46 7.78
N ALA A 88 -13.73 1.09 7.61
CA ALA A 88 -14.86 1.98 7.88
C ALA A 88 -15.05 2.27 9.38
N THR A 89 -14.68 1.32 10.24
CA THR A 89 -14.84 1.39 11.70
C THR A 89 -13.61 1.96 12.43
N GLY A 90 -12.54 2.31 11.70
CA GLY A 90 -11.30 2.82 12.28
C GLY A 90 -10.11 1.89 12.06
N ALA A 91 -9.09 2.04 12.90
CA ALA A 91 -7.87 1.23 12.85
C ALA A 91 -8.12 -0.18 13.41
N THR A 92 -7.46 -1.18 12.83
CA THR A 92 -7.56 -2.60 13.18
C THR A 92 -6.17 -3.20 13.42
N ASN A 93 -6.09 -4.25 14.23
CA ASN A 93 -4.84 -4.94 14.60
C ASN A 93 -3.80 -4.04 15.30
N LEU A 94 -4.27 -3.06 16.08
CA LEU A 94 -3.41 -2.30 16.99
C LEU A 94 -2.92 -3.19 18.14
N PRO A 95 -1.76 -2.88 18.75
CA PRO A 95 -1.32 -3.60 19.94
C PRO A 95 -2.28 -3.45 21.11
N ALA A 96 -2.25 -4.42 22.02
CA ALA A 96 -3.07 -4.38 23.22
C ALA A 96 -2.75 -3.10 24.04
N GLY A 97 -3.80 -2.40 24.47
CA GLY A 97 -3.67 -1.16 25.24
C GLY A 97 -3.36 0.10 24.41
N VAL A 98 -3.15 -0.01 23.10
CA VAL A 98 -2.92 1.15 22.24
C VAL A 98 -4.24 1.75 21.76
N THR A 99 -4.40 3.05 21.98
CA THR A 99 -5.49 3.87 21.43
C THR A 99 -4.98 4.84 20.37
N VAL A 100 -5.75 5.04 19.31
CA VAL A 100 -5.42 6.03 18.26
C VAL A 100 -5.96 7.39 18.66
N GLU A 101 -5.06 8.34 18.80
CA GLU A 101 -5.37 9.72 19.17
C GLU A 101 -5.27 10.67 17.99
N ALA A 102 -5.92 11.82 18.10
CA ALA A 102 -5.82 12.88 17.11
C ALA A 102 -4.47 13.60 17.23
N VAL A 103 -3.50 13.18 16.41
CA VAL A 103 -2.15 13.79 16.36
C VAL A 103 -2.05 14.89 15.29
N HIS A 104 -1.14 15.85 15.46
CA HIS A 104 -0.81 16.85 14.45
C HIS A 104 0.03 16.20 13.32
N ASN A 105 0.20 16.87 12.17
CA ASN A 105 1.06 16.33 11.09
C ASN A 105 2.55 16.39 11.44
N TRP A 106 2.94 17.37 12.25
CA TRP A 106 4.32 17.60 12.72
C TRP A 106 4.61 16.94 14.07
N THR A 107 3.72 16.05 14.54
CA THR A 107 3.98 15.32 15.78
C THR A 107 5.19 14.41 15.55
N TRP A 108 6.18 14.52 16.44
CA TRP A 108 7.35 13.65 16.44
C TRP A 108 6.93 12.18 16.58
N CYS A 109 7.68 11.27 15.97
CA CYS A 109 7.40 9.83 16.07
C CYS A 109 8.20 9.21 17.22
N ASP A 110 7.50 8.73 18.23
CA ASP A 110 8.06 7.99 19.37
C ASP A 110 7.21 6.76 19.73
N SER A 111 7.55 6.09 20.82
CA SER A 111 6.87 4.89 21.31
C SER A 111 5.39 5.12 21.68
N THR A 112 4.97 6.36 21.91
CA THR A 112 3.59 6.73 22.27
C THR A 112 2.76 7.17 21.06
N THR A 113 3.39 7.88 20.11
CA THR A 113 2.72 8.56 19.00
C THR A 113 2.76 7.78 17.69
N CYS A 114 3.68 6.82 17.53
CA CYS A 114 3.90 6.08 16.29
C CYS A 114 2.64 5.41 15.74
N TRP A 115 1.81 4.81 16.60
CA TRP A 115 0.56 4.15 16.18
C TRP A 115 -0.49 5.13 15.67
N SER A 116 -0.62 6.27 16.35
CA SER A 116 -1.53 7.34 15.94
C SER A 116 -1.09 7.96 14.60
N LEU A 117 0.22 8.16 14.41
CA LEU A 117 0.80 8.60 13.14
C LEU A 117 0.56 7.58 12.01
N ALA A 118 0.82 6.29 12.25
CA ALA A 118 0.60 5.24 11.28
C ALA A 118 -0.89 5.10 10.91
N ALA A 119 -1.79 5.12 11.89
CA ALA A 119 -3.23 5.09 11.66
C ALA A 119 -3.70 6.32 10.86
N LYS A 120 -3.19 7.51 11.17
CA LYS A 120 -3.49 8.74 10.42
C LYS A 120 -2.97 8.69 8.98
N ALA A 121 -1.79 8.12 8.75
CA ALA A 121 -1.24 7.91 7.41
C ALA A 121 -2.15 7.00 6.57
N LEU A 122 -2.61 5.88 7.13
CA LEU A 122 -3.55 4.97 6.48
C LEU A 122 -4.93 5.61 6.28
N GLN A 123 -5.44 6.32 7.29
CA GLN A 123 -6.73 6.99 7.23
C GLN A 123 -6.77 8.09 6.15
N SER A 124 -5.71 8.89 6.05
CA SER A 124 -5.60 9.92 5.01
C SER A 124 -5.50 9.31 3.60
N THR A 125 -4.79 8.20 3.47
CA THR A 125 -4.71 7.43 2.20
C THR A 125 -6.07 6.88 1.79
N ARG A 126 -6.82 6.30 2.74
CA ARG A 126 -8.19 5.84 2.50
C ARG A 126 -9.14 6.99 2.15
N LYS A 127 -8.96 8.16 2.79
CA LYS A 127 -9.79 9.35 2.57
C LYS A 127 -9.66 9.90 1.14
N GLU A 128 -8.48 9.84 0.52
CA GLU A 128 -8.29 10.19 -0.89
C GLU A 128 -9.16 9.31 -1.78
N ARG A 129 -9.12 7.99 -1.59
CA ARG A 129 -9.98 7.06 -2.35
C ARG A 129 -11.46 7.29 -2.11
N LEU A 130 -11.86 7.58 -0.87
CA LEU A 130 -13.26 7.91 -0.56
C LEU A 130 -13.74 9.14 -1.34
N ARG A 131 -12.91 10.18 -1.43
CA ARG A 131 -13.24 11.38 -2.22
C ARG A 131 -13.41 11.04 -3.71
N GLU A 132 -12.54 10.21 -4.27
CA GLU A 132 -12.65 9.74 -5.65
C GLU A 132 -13.95 8.96 -5.87
N ARG A 133 -14.28 7.98 -5.03
CA ARG A 133 -15.52 7.19 -5.16
C ARG A 133 -16.77 8.05 -5.00
N GLN A 134 -16.74 9.01 -4.08
CA GLN A 134 -17.83 9.99 -3.94
C GLN A 134 -17.94 10.89 -5.19
N SER A 135 -16.82 11.27 -5.79
CA SER A 135 -16.77 12.01 -7.06
C SER A 135 -17.45 11.21 -8.18
N SER A 136 -17.01 9.97 -8.41
CA SER A 136 -17.59 9.07 -9.41
C SER A 136 -19.07 8.83 -9.18
N LYS A 137 -19.50 8.63 -7.92
CA LYS A 137 -20.92 8.40 -7.63
C LYS A 137 -21.80 9.60 -7.96
N ARG A 138 -21.28 10.83 -7.77
CA ARG A 138 -21.99 12.04 -8.20
C ARG A 138 -22.11 12.13 -9.72
N ASP A 139 -21.09 11.68 -10.44
CA ASP A 139 -21.09 11.69 -11.91
C ASP A 139 -22.07 10.66 -12.48
N GLU A 140 -22.11 9.45 -11.90
CA GLU A 140 -23.13 8.43 -12.20
C GLU A 140 -24.54 8.99 -11.99
N LYS A 141 -24.82 9.57 -10.82
CA LYS A 141 -26.13 10.13 -10.50
C LYS A 141 -26.52 11.28 -11.42
N GLN A 142 -25.55 12.10 -11.85
CA GLN A 142 -25.80 13.14 -12.85
C GLN A 142 -26.15 12.53 -14.21
N ALA A 143 -25.47 11.45 -14.62
CA ALA A 143 -25.77 10.73 -15.85
C ALA A 143 -27.15 10.06 -15.80
N ASP A 144 -27.51 9.46 -14.66
CA ASP A 144 -28.83 8.85 -14.42
C ASP A 144 -29.95 9.90 -14.51
N ASN A 145 -29.76 11.06 -13.88
CA ASN A 145 -30.71 12.17 -13.98
C ASN A 145 -30.90 12.66 -15.43
N ARG A 146 -29.81 12.71 -16.21
CA ARG A 146 -29.87 13.06 -17.64
C ARG A 146 -30.63 12.01 -18.44
N LYS A 147 -30.39 10.73 -18.16
CA LYS A 147 -31.05 9.60 -18.82
C LYS A 147 -32.55 9.59 -18.50
N ALA A 148 -32.92 9.69 -17.22
CA ALA A 148 -34.30 9.73 -16.78
C ALA A 148 -35.08 10.91 -17.39
N TRP A 149 -34.44 12.09 -17.50
CA TRP A 149 -35.06 13.24 -18.16
C TRP A 149 -35.31 12.98 -19.65
N LYS A 150 -34.36 12.37 -20.37
CA LYS A 150 -34.52 12.02 -21.79
C LYS A 150 -35.65 11.00 -22.00
N GLU A 151 -35.75 10.01 -21.11
CA GLU A 151 -36.81 9.00 -21.16
C GLU A 151 -38.20 9.61 -20.89
N ASP A 152 -38.33 10.50 -19.91
CA ASP A 152 -39.57 11.24 -19.64
C ASP A 152 -39.96 12.15 -20.82
N GLU A 153 -39.00 12.83 -21.45
CA GLU A 153 -39.26 13.63 -22.64
C GLU A 153 -39.67 12.79 -23.85
N ALA A 154 -38.99 11.67 -24.12
CA ALA A 154 -39.35 10.77 -25.19
C ALA A 154 -40.78 10.24 -25.02
N ALA A 155 -41.16 9.87 -23.80
CA ALA A 155 -42.51 9.43 -23.48
C ALA A 155 -43.57 10.53 -23.66
N LYS A 156 -43.22 11.80 -23.43
CA LYS A 156 -44.12 12.95 -23.66
C LYS A 156 -44.31 13.25 -25.14
N ILE A 157 -43.23 13.24 -25.90
CA ILE A 157 -43.26 13.45 -27.35
C ILE A 157 -44.09 12.34 -28.01
N ALA A 158 -43.92 11.09 -27.58
CA ALA A 158 -44.74 9.96 -28.05
C ALA A 158 -46.24 10.12 -27.77
N LYS A 159 -46.60 10.91 -26.74
CA LYS A 159 -48.00 11.28 -26.40
C LYS A 159 -48.45 12.57 -27.09
N GLY A 160 -47.72 13.08 -28.08
CA GLY A 160 -48.05 14.29 -28.83
C GLY A 160 -47.86 15.61 -28.08
N ARG A 161 -47.13 15.60 -26.94
CA ARG A 161 -46.86 16.83 -26.17
C ARG A 161 -45.61 17.55 -26.67
N THR A 162 -45.62 18.87 -26.56
CA THR A 162 -44.49 19.73 -26.96
C THR A 162 -43.24 19.45 -26.09
N PRO A 163 -42.04 19.36 -26.69
CA PRO A 163 -40.79 19.18 -25.95
C PRO A 163 -40.49 20.32 -24.98
N ARG A 164 -39.97 19.99 -23.80
CA ARG A 164 -39.48 20.99 -22.83
C ARG A 164 -38.03 21.39 -23.15
N LYS A 165 -37.64 22.59 -22.69
CA LYS A 165 -36.24 23.03 -22.73
C LYS A 165 -35.38 22.11 -21.85
N VAL A 166 -34.24 21.67 -22.40
CA VAL A 166 -33.26 20.85 -21.67
C VAL A 166 -32.77 21.61 -20.43
N PRO A 167 -32.92 21.04 -19.21
CA PRO A 167 -32.44 21.68 -18.00
C PRO A 167 -30.91 21.60 -17.88
N LYS A 168 -30.32 22.49 -17.09
CA LYS A 168 -28.91 22.38 -16.69
C LYS A 168 -28.79 21.32 -15.59
N PHE A 169 -28.17 20.19 -15.91
CA PHE A 169 -27.94 19.12 -14.93
C PHE A 169 -26.73 19.47 -14.05
N SER A 170 -26.96 19.98 -12.84
CA SER A 170 -25.90 20.22 -11.86
C SER A 170 -25.38 18.92 -11.24
N ARG A 171 -24.21 18.98 -10.60
CA ARG A 171 -23.61 17.82 -9.94
C ARG A 171 -24.36 17.55 -8.62
N PRO A 172 -25.04 16.39 -8.47
CA PRO A 172 -25.91 16.14 -7.33
C PRO A 172 -25.10 15.95 -6.04
N GLN A 173 -25.70 16.30 -4.90
CA GLN A 173 -25.14 15.97 -3.60
C GLN A 173 -25.42 14.51 -3.24
N LEU A 174 -24.49 13.93 -2.47
CA LEU A 174 -24.68 12.60 -1.88
C LEU A 174 -25.35 12.73 -0.51
N THR A 175 -26.37 11.92 -0.28
CA THR A 175 -27.04 11.75 1.02
C THR A 175 -26.09 11.12 2.03
N SER A 176 -26.42 11.23 3.32
CA SER A 176 -25.65 10.59 4.39
C SER A 176 -25.60 9.08 4.24
N SER A 177 -26.70 8.45 3.79
CA SER A 177 -26.77 7.00 3.52
C SER A 177 -25.87 6.59 2.34
N GLU A 178 -25.87 7.37 1.25
CA GLU A 178 -24.97 7.12 0.10
C GLU A 178 -23.50 7.24 0.54
N LYS A 179 -23.15 8.26 1.35
CA LYS A 179 -21.80 8.41 1.89
C LYS A 179 -21.41 7.25 2.81
N ALA A 180 -22.31 6.81 3.68
CA ALA A 180 -22.10 5.67 4.57
C ALA A 180 -21.89 4.37 3.78
N THR A 181 -22.70 4.14 2.75
CA THR A 181 -22.57 2.97 1.84
C THR A 181 -21.23 2.97 1.11
N ILE A 182 -20.77 4.13 0.62
CA ILE A 182 -19.44 4.26 0.02
C ILE A 182 -18.34 3.99 1.06
N ALA A 183 -18.52 4.51 2.28
CA ALA A 183 -17.56 4.31 3.36
C ALA A 183 -17.46 2.82 3.76
N THR A 184 -18.57 2.10 3.90
CA THR A 184 -18.55 0.67 4.28
C THR A 184 -18.08 -0.24 3.13
N SER A 185 -18.47 0.06 1.90
CA SER A 185 -18.03 -0.70 0.71
C SER A 185 -16.60 -0.38 0.25
N THR A 186 -15.94 0.61 0.86
CA THR A 186 -14.52 0.89 0.63
C THR A 186 -13.70 0.01 1.54
N ARG A 187 -12.89 -0.87 0.93
CA ARG A 187 -12.04 -1.83 1.64
C ARG A 187 -11.15 -1.17 2.68
N THR A 188 -10.61 -2.00 3.55
CA THR A 188 -9.53 -1.65 4.47
C THR A 188 -8.28 -1.24 3.69
N TYR A 189 -7.56 -0.26 4.24
CA TYR A 189 -6.28 0.22 3.71
C TYR A 189 -5.16 -0.18 4.67
N GLY A 190 -4.07 -0.73 4.13
CA GLY A 190 -2.92 -1.19 4.92
C GLY A 190 -1.60 -0.63 4.39
N LEU A 191 -0.49 -1.19 4.89
CA LEU A 191 0.88 -0.74 4.57
C LEU A 191 1.12 -0.52 3.07
N ILE A 192 0.77 -1.50 2.22
CA ILE A 192 1.03 -1.43 0.78
C ILE A 192 0.26 -0.28 0.08
N ASP A 193 -0.88 0.13 0.63
CA ASP A 193 -1.65 1.25 0.09
C ASP A 193 -0.96 2.57 0.33
N TYR A 194 -0.40 2.73 1.53
CA TYR A 194 0.37 3.91 1.87
C TYR A 194 1.68 3.96 1.10
N LEU A 195 2.41 2.84 0.99
CA LEU A 195 3.62 2.75 0.17
C LEU A 195 3.34 3.10 -1.30
N TYR A 196 2.20 2.68 -1.86
CA TYR A 196 1.82 3.06 -3.22
C TYR A 196 1.57 4.56 -3.35
N ARG A 197 0.87 5.16 -2.37
CA ARG A 197 0.66 6.61 -2.34
C ARG A 197 1.99 7.36 -2.29
N LEU A 198 2.91 6.92 -1.43
CA LEU A 198 4.26 7.49 -1.34
C LEU A 198 5.03 7.32 -2.66
N ARG A 199 4.99 6.14 -3.29
CA ARG A 199 5.57 5.90 -4.62
C ARG A 199 5.03 6.87 -5.67
N VAL A 200 3.71 7.07 -5.74
CA VAL A 200 3.12 8.00 -6.71
C VAL A 200 3.62 9.42 -6.44
N ARG A 201 3.73 9.83 -5.17
CA ARG A 201 4.26 11.16 -4.82
C ARG A 201 5.74 11.29 -5.19
N ALA A 202 6.56 10.30 -4.86
CA ALA A 202 7.98 10.26 -5.18
C ALA A 202 8.25 10.34 -6.69
N ASN A 203 7.45 9.66 -7.52
CA ASN A 203 7.69 9.61 -8.96
C ASN A 203 7.07 10.78 -9.75
N TYR A 204 5.98 11.38 -9.27
CA TYR A 204 5.14 12.23 -10.13
C TYR A 204 4.65 13.54 -9.51
N VAL A 205 4.79 13.74 -8.20
CA VAL A 205 4.13 14.86 -7.52
C VAL A 205 5.12 15.72 -6.75
N ASP A 206 6.02 15.11 -5.99
CA ASP A 206 6.70 15.81 -4.90
C ASP A 206 7.97 15.05 -4.47
N ALA A 207 8.90 14.87 -5.41
CA ALA A 207 10.21 14.29 -5.09
C ALA A 207 10.96 15.13 -4.04
N SER A 208 10.69 16.44 -4.00
CA SER A 208 11.18 17.40 -3.00
C SER A 208 10.89 17.00 -1.56
N ILE A 209 9.78 16.31 -1.25
CA ILE A 209 9.54 15.84 0.13
C ILE A 209 10.60 14.84 0.60
N PHE A 210 11.22 14.12 -0.32
CA PHE A 210 12.21 13.10 0.01
C PHE A 210 13.64 13.58 -0.20
N THR A 211 13.85 14.53 -1.12
CA THR A 211 15.15 15.18 -1.30
C THR A 211 15.36 16.33 -0.32
N ASP A 212 14.32 17.09 0.01
CA ASP A 212 14.38 18.31 0.83
C ASP A 212 13.79 18.13 2.24
N GLY A 213 13.02 17.06 2.46
CA GLY A 213 12.19 16.90 3.68
C GLY A 213 12.87 16.34 4.93
N PRO A 214 14.00 15.61 4.89
CA PRO A 214 14.81 15.43 6.08
C PRO A 214 15.55 16.74 6.38
N ASP A 215 15.32 17.29 7.58
CA ASP A 215 15.95 18.54 8.04
C ASP A 215 17.49 18.40 8.11
N ASP A 216 17.97 17.18 8.32
CA ASP A 216 19.38 16.86 8.39
C ASP A 216 19.72 15.47 7.82
N GLN A 217 21.03 15.22 7.71
CA GLN A 217 21.58 13.98 7.20
C GLN A 217 21.25 12.77 8.09
N PHE A 218 21.22 12.96 9.41
CA PHE A 218 20.96 11.89 10.36
C PHE A 218 19.55 11.32 10.17
N VAL A 219 18.55 12.19 10.02
CA VAL A 219 17.16 11.79 9.72
C VAL A 219 17.07 11.11 8.35
N SER A 220 17.85 11.56 7.37
CA SER A 220 17.90 10.94 6.03
C SER A 220 18.40 9.49 6.10
N THR A 221 19.48 9.24 6.83
CA THR A 221 20.05 7.90 7.03
C THR A 221 19.09 7.00 7.79
N ILE A 222 18.48 7.50 8.86
CA ILE A 222 17.47 6.76 9.63
C ILE A 222 16.28 6.35 8.75
N LEU A 223 15.81 7.24 7.88
CA LEU A 223 14.73 6.89 6.94
C LEU A 223 15.16 5.76 5.99
N ALA A 224 16.37 5.84 5.43
CA ALA A 224 16.90 4.81 4.53
C ALA A 224 17.00 3.44 5.23
N GLU A 225 17.58 3.41 6.43
CA GLU A 225 17.70 2.20 7.27
C GLU A 225 16.33 1.61 7.62
N ASN A 226 15.37 2.47 8.00
CA ASN A 226 14.01 2.04 8.31
C ASN A 226 13.29 1.47 7.09
N LEU A 227 13.52 2.01 5.89
CA LEU A 227 12.94 1.47 4.65
C LEU A 227 13.53 0.11 4.27
N VAL A 228 14.84 -0.11 4.46
CA VAL A 228 15.48 -1.42 4.30
C VAL A 228 14.92 -2.42 5.32
N THR A 229 14.81 -1.99 6.57
CA THR A 229 14.22 -2.80 7.66
C THR A 229 12.77 -3.18 7.35
N LEU A 230 11.98 -2.22 6.87
CA LEU A 230 10.59 -2.45 6.47
C LEU A 230 10.48 -3.44 5.31
N SER A 231 11.34 -3.32 4.29
CA SER A 231 11.44 -4.30 3.20
C SER A 231 11.74 -5.71 3.74
N SER A 232 12.68 -5.82 4.68
CA SER A 232 13.07 -7.08 5.32
C SER A 232 11.93 -7.71 6.12
N VAL A 233 11.22 -6.91 6.92
CA VAL A 233 10.06 -7.35 7.72
C VAL A 233 8.92 -7.84 6.84
N VAL A 234 8.63 -7.11 5.75
CA VAL A 234 7.62 -7.52 4.76
C VAL A 234 8.01 -8.85 4.12
N LEU A 235 9.26 -9.00 3.69
CA LEU A 235 9.76 -10.23 3.09
C LEU A 235 9.67 -11.39 4.06
N MET A 236 10.18 -11.24 5.28
CA MET A 236 10.16 -12.28 6.31
C MET A 236 8.75 -12.84 6.55
N GLY A 237 7.73 -11.97 6.67
CA GLY A 237 6.35 -12.43 6.84
C GLY A 237 5.82 -13.23 5.64
N HIS A 238 6.11 -12.78 4.41
CA HIS A 238 5.68 -13.48 3.20
C HIS A 238 6.45 -14.77 2.97
N GLU A 239 7.77 -14.74 3.13
CA GLU A 239 8.67 -15.87 3.00
C GLU A 239 8.30 -16.98 3.99
N HIS A 240 8.06 -16.67 5.27
CA HIS A 240 7.60 -17.66 6.24
C HIS A 240 6.33 -18.38 5.76
N ARG A 241 5.32 -17.62 5.31
CA ARG A 241 4.07 -18.20 4.82
C ARG A 241 4.23 -18.97 3.51
N ILE A 242 5.12 -18.52 2.62
CA ILE A 242 5.49 -19.26 1.41
C ILE A 242 6.18 -20.57 1.79
N GLY A 243 7.12 -20.54 2.74
CA GLY A 243 7.83 -21.72 3.23
C GLY A 243 6.89 -22.78 3.80
N VAL A 244 5.86 -22.38 4.55
CA VAL A 244 4.80 -23.27 5.02
C VAL A 244 4.03 -23.92 3.85
N LEU A 245 3.82 -23.20 2.74
CA LEU A 245 3.06 -23.70 1.59
C LEU A 245 3.86 -24.61 0.65
N VAL A 246 5.16 -24.33 0.46
CA VAL A 246 6.00 -25.03 -0.55
C VAL A 246 7.08 -25.91 0.05
N GLY A 247 7.19 -25.91 1.39
CA GLY A 247 8.25 -26.56 2.15
C GLY A 247 9.44 -25.64 2.39
N SER A 248 9.90 -25.56 3.64
CA SER A 248 11.04 -24.72 4.04
C SER A 248 12.33 -25.08 3.29
N ALA A 249 12.59 -26.37 3.05
CA ALA A 249 13.75 -26.82 2.27
C ALA A 249 13.75 -26.26 0.84
N THR A 250 12.57 -26.21 0.19
CA THR A 250 12.39 -25.66 -1.14
C THR A 250 12.65 -24.16 -1.16
N LEU A 251 12.12 -23.42 -0.18
CA LEU A 251 12.35 -21.99 -0.06
C LEU A 251 13.83 -21.68 0.19
N LEU A 252 14.47 -22.42 1.08
CA LEU A 252 15.90 -22.28 1.40
C LEU A 252 16.77 -22.55 0.17
N ASP A 253 16.49 -23.59 -0.61
CA ASP A 253 17.18 -23.85 -1.88
C ASP A 253 17.07 -22.66 -2.85
N TRP A 254 15.90 -22.02 -2.92
CA TRP A 254 15.73 -20.84 -3.78
C TRP A 254 16.50 -19.63 -3.27
N MET A 255 16.54 -19.40 -1.95
CA MET A 255 17.33 -18.34 -1.32
C MET A 255 18.82 -18.57 -1.52
N ASP A 256 19.31 -19.79 -1.27
CA ASP A 256 20.72 -20.14 -1.42
C ASP A 256 21.18 -19.98 -2.88
N LYS A 257 20.38 -20.41 -3.85
CA LYS A 257 20.63 -20.18 -5.28
C LYS A 257 20.60 -18.69 -5.66
N PHE A 258 19.76 -17.89 -5.00
CA PHE A 258 19.71 -16.45 -5.24
C PHE A 258 20.97 -15.77 -4.68
N ILE A 259 21.35 -16.08 -3.44
CA ILE A 259 22.54 -15.52 -2.77
C ILE A 259 23.79 -15.89 -3.56
N ALA A 260 23.96 -17.15 -3.95
CA ALA A 260 25.12 -17.61 -4.72
C ALA A 260 25.27 -16.88 -6.05
N LYS A 261 24.16 -16.48 -6.69
CA LYS A 261 24.16 -15.76 -7.97
C LYS A 261 24.43 -14.26 -7.82
N ASN A 262 24.03 -13.64 -6.70
CA ASN A 262 24.00 -12.19 -6.53
C ASN A 262 24.86 -11.72 -5.36
N ALA A 263 25.95 -12.42 -5.06
CA ALA A 263 26.81 -12.10 -3.92
C ALA A 263 27.30 -10.64 -3.98
N LEU A 264 26.86 -9.82 -3.04
CA LEU A 264 27.23 -8.43 -2.84
C LEU A 264 27.43 -8.20 -1.34
N PRO A 265 28.24 -7.22 -0.88
CA PRO A 265 28.39 -6.93 0.54
C PRO A 265 27.05 -6.67 1.28
N SER A 266 26.04 -6.17 0.57
CA SER A 266 24.68 -5.93 1.08
C SER A 266 23.82 -7.19 1.21
N ASP A 267 24.33 -8.37 0.84
CA ASP A 267 23.60 -9.63 0.97
C ASP A 267 23.50 -10.13 2.42
N ALA A 268 24.18 -9.47 3.36
CA ALA A 268 24.17 -9.78 4.80
C ALA A 268 22.75 -9.90 5.36
N VAL A 269 21.84 -9.01 4.96
CA VAL A 269 20.43 -9.02 5.42
C VAL A 269 19.70 -10.29 4.96
N ILE A 270 19.91 -10.71 3.71
CA ILE A 270 19.29 -11.91 3.15
C ILE A 270 19.92 -13.16 3.78
N ARG A 271 21.24 -13.17 4.01
CA ARG A 271 21.95 -14.25 4.71
C ARG A 271 21.48 -14.39 6.15
N GLU A 272 21.28 -13.29 6.85
CA GLU A 272 20.76 -13.28 8.22
C GLU A 272 19.34 -13.83 8.26
N ARG A 273 18.44 -13.37 7.37
CA ARG A 273 17.10 -13.97 7.27
C ARG A 273 17.15 -15.45 6.94
N ARG A 274 18.00 -15.86 5.99
CA ARG A 274 18.24 -17.27 5.66
C ARG A 274 18.60 -18.05 6.93
N ALA A 275 19.55 -17.55 7.72
CA ALA A 275 20.01 -18.20 8.95
C ALA A 275 18.94 -18.32 10.05
N ARG A 276 17.83 -17.59 9.97
CA ARG A 276 16.70 -17.65 10.92
C ARG A 276 15.64 -18.70 10.57
N TYR A 277 15.54 -19.13 9.30
CA TYR A 277 14.61 -20.18 8.88
C TYR A 277 14.83 -21.59 9.47
N PRO A 278 16.04 -22.05 9.86
CA PRO A 278 16.19 -23.33 10.54
C PRO A 278 15.70 -23.32 12.01
N ILE A 279 15.20 -22.19 12.52
CA ILE A 279 14.83 -22.00 13.94
C ILE A 279 13.30 -21.83 14.13
N ILE A 280 12.52 -21.66 13.05
CA ILE A 280 11.05 -21.46 13.08
C ILE A 280 10.35 -22.65 12.42
#